data_AF-A0A0S4ING2-F1
#
_entry.id   AF-A0A0S4ING2-F1
#
_cell.length_a   1.000
_cell.length_b   1.000
_cell.length_c   1.000
_cell.angle_alpha   90.00
_cell.angle_beta   90.00
_cell.angle_gamma   90.00
#
_symmetry.space_group_name_H-M   'P 1'
#
loop_
_entity.id
_entity.type
_entity.pdbx_description
1 polymer ?
#
loop_
_entity_poly.entity_id
_entity_poly.type
_entity_poly.pdbx_seq_one_letter_code
_entity_poly.pdbx_strand_id
1 'polypeptide(L)'
;MSITQADIHLDAIISEEKRVAQLIKKAAEKRIEFEQAEQEANDARTALEWRRLLRRIEDDQVLKMASETMRSAVLQFENSFREPHNYENDEGVEYTATDDFADFTTVDGCADRLLDTMHEQLEVQRNTDRAVLLLVIVTVEVGRALENALSGDARFAGAPVGEIEDCRDSLVTEWQQLFFAEGSGPLGSGALSLVDATRWHSVVSTHLGAPFDSAPTA
;
A
#
# COMPACT_ATOMS: atom_id res chain seq x y z
N MET A 1 -56.07 -5.27 -33.17
CA MET A 1 -56.16 -5.49 -31.71
C MET A 1 -57.39 -4.72 -31.25
N SER A 2 -58.50 -5.39 -30.94
CA SER A 2 -59.70 -4.72 -30.41
C SER A 2 -59.55 -4.61 -28.91
N ILE A 3 -59.59 -3.38 -28.38
CA ILE A 3 -59.68 -3.12 -26.93
C ILE A 3 -61.03 -3.68 -26.47
N THR A 4 -60.99 -4.65 -25.57
CA THR A 4 -62.20 -5.27 -25.01
C THR A 4 -62.64 -4.51 -23.76
N GLN A 5 -63.91 -4.62 -23.39
CA GLN A 5 -64.46 -3.97 -22.19
C GLN A 5 -63.78 -4.47 -20.89
N ALA A 6 -63.14 -5.64 -20.93
CA ALA A 6 -62.31 -6.17 -19.85
C ALA A 6 -60.95 -5.45 -19.73
N ASP A 7 -60.39 -4.93 -20.83
CA ASP A 7 -59.09 -4.23 -20.87
C ASP A 7 -59.14 -2.81 -20.26
N ILE A 8 -60.35 -2.27 -20.09
CA ILE A 8 -60.61 -0.93 -19.54
C ILE A 8 -61.32 -0.98 -18.18
N HIS A 9 -61.55 -2.17 -17.63
CA HIS A 9 -62.14 -2.30 -16.30
C HIS A 9 -61.15 -1.80 -15.24
N LEU A 10 -61.62 -0.93 -14.35
CA LEU A 10 -60.78 -0.26 -13.35
C LEU A 10 -59.97 -1.27 -12.50
N ASP A 11 -60.57 -2.42 -12.16
CA ASP A 11 -59.89 -3.47 -11.40
C ASP A 11 -58.71 -4.11 -12.16
N ALA A 12 -58.83 -4.26 -13.48
CA ALA A 12 -57.75 -4.79 -14.33
C ALA A 12 -56.60 -3.78 -14.40
N ILE A 13 -56.92 -2.49 -14.53
CA ILE A 13 -55.94 -1.39 -14.51
C ILE A 13 -55.21 -1.36 -13.15
N ILE A 14 -55.94 -1.38 -12.03
CA ILE A 14 -55.34 -1.37 -10.68
C ILE A 14 -54.49 -2.62 -10.45
N SER A 15 -54.91 -3.79 -10.95
CA SER A 15 -54.13 -5.03 -10.84
C SER A 15 -52.80 -4.92 -11.59
N GLU A 16 -52.81 -4.41 -12.82
CA GLU A 16 -51.61 -4.19 -13.61
C GLU A 16 -50.71 -3.10 -13.03
N GLU A 17 -51.27 -2.00 -12.51
CA GLU A 17 -50.50 -0.96 -11.80
C GLU A 17 -49.77 -1.55 -10.58
N LYS A 18 -50.44 -2.41 -9.79
CA LYS A 18 -49.80 -3.14 -8.68
C LYS A 18 -48.70 -4.07 -9.18
N ARG A 19 -48.92 -4.77 -10.29
CA ARG A 19 -47.91 -5.67 -10.89
C ARG A 19 -46.69 -4.87 -11.36
N VAL A 20 -46.90 -3.73 -12.03
CA VAL A 20 -45.83 -2.82 -12.46
C VAL A 20 -45.06 -2.28 -11.25
N ALA A 21 -45.75 -1.79 -10.21
CA ALA A 21 -45.10 -1.29 -9.00
C ALA A 21 -44.25 -2.38 -8.30
N GLN A 22 -44.75 -3.61 -8.24
CA GLN A 22 -43.99 -4.75 -7.71
C GLN A 22 -42.77 -5.09 -8.57
N LEU A 23 -42.89 -5.04 -9.89
CA LEU A 23 -41.77 -5.30 -10.81
C LEU A 23 -40.71 -4.20 -10.71
N ILE A 24 -41.10 -2.92 -10.60
CA ILE A 24 -40.18 -1.80 -10.38
C ILE A 24 -39.42 -1.99 -9.06
N LYS A 25 -40.13 -2.37 -7.99
CA LYS A 25 -39.50 -2.65 -6.70
C LYS A 25 -38.48 -3.79 -6.80
N LYS A 26 -38.86 -4.91 -7.44
CA LYS A 26 -37.95 -6.04 -7.67
C LYS A 26 -36.73 -5.65 -8.52
N ALA A 27 -36.94 -4.82 -9.55
CA ALA A 27 -35.84 -4.34 -10.39
C ALA A 27 -34.86 -3.45 -9.60
N ALA A 28 -35.37 -2.59 -8.70
CA ALA A 28 -34.55 -1.78 -7.81
C ALA A 28 -33.75 -2.65 -6.82
N GLU A 29 -34.40 -3.66 -6.20
CA GLU A 29 -33.72 -4.62 -5.32
C GLU A 29 -32.61 -5.37 -6.06
N LYS A 30 -32.88 -5.88 -7.27
CA LYS A 30 -31.86 -6.55 -8.09
C LYS A 30 -30.73 -5.65 -8.55
N ARG A 31 -30.99 -4.36 -8.74
CA ARG A 31 -29.95 -3.39 -9.07
C ARG A 31 -29.00 -3.17 -7.89
N ILE A 32 -29.53 -3.07 -6.68
CA ILE A 32 -28.71 -2.97 -5.45
C ILE A 32 -27.86 -4.23 -5.28
N GLU A 33 -28.46 -5.41 -5.44
CA GLU A 33 -27.70 -6.68 -5.37
C GLU A 33 -26.57 -6.74 -6.43
N PHE A 34 -26.83 -6.25 -7.65
CA PHE A 34 -25.82 -6.21 -8.71
C PHE A 34 -24.68 -5.25 -8.36
N GLU A 35 -24.99 -4.04 -7.90
CA GLU A 35 -23.99 -3.04 -7.51
C GLU A 35 -23.12 -3.55 -6.34
N GLN A 36 -23.71 -4.27 -5.38
CA GLN A 36 -22.96 -4.93 -4.30
C GLN A 36 -22.05 -6.04 -4.83
N ALA A 37 -22.56 -6.93 -5.68
CA ALA A 37 -21.77 -8.00 -6.25
C ALA A 37 -20.63 -7.49 -7.15
N GLU A 38 -20.87 -6.38 -7.86
CA GLU A 38 -19.85 -5.71 -8.67
C GLU A 38 -18.74 -5.10 -7.78
N GLN A 39 -19.11 -4.48 -6.66
CA GLN A 39 -18.14 -3.98 -5.70
C GLN A 39 -17.32 -5.13 -5.09
N GLU A 40 -17.96 -6.20 -4.64
CA GLU A 40 -17.27 -7.38 -4.09
C GLU A 40 -16.32 -8.01 -5.12
N ALA A 41 -16.73 -8.09 -6.39
CA ALA A 41 -15.89 -8.60 -7.47
C ALA A 41 -14.67 -7.70 -7.72
N ASN A 42 -14.85 -6.37 -7.64
CA ASN A 42 -13.76 -5.41 -7.76
C ASN A 42 -12.77 -5.55 -6.59
N ASP A 43 -13.28 -5.60 -5.35
CA ASP A 43 -12.45 -5.79 -4.15
C ASP A 43 -11.66 -7.10 -4.22
N ALA A 44 -12.29 -8.19 -4.65
CA ALA A 44 -11.64 -9.48 -4.84
C ALA A 44 -10.57 -9.45 -5.94
N ARG A 45 -10.81 -8.74 -7.04
CA ARG A 45 -9.84 -8.57 -8.14
C ARG A 45 -8.61 -7.82 -7.67
N THR A 46 -8.82 -6.71 -6.96
CA THR A 46 -7.74 -5.90 -6.38
C THR A 46 -6.92 -6.71 -5.37
N ALA A 47 -7.57 -7.43 -4.45
CA ALA A 47 -6.88 -8.28 -3.50
C ALA A 47 -6.08 -9.41 -4.18
N LEU A 48 -6.58 -9.96 -5.29
CA LEU A 48 -5.87 -10.96 -6.08
C LEU A 48 -4.65 -10.36 -6.79
N GLU A 49 -4.76 -9.15 -7.33
CA GLU A 49 -3.63 -8.44 -7.94
C GLU A 49 -2.51 -8.21 -6.93
N TRP A 50 -2.83 -7.72 -5.73
CA TRP A 50 -1.86 -7.55 -4.65
C TRP A 50 -1.15 -8.86 -4.30
N ARG A 51 -1.90 -9.94 -4.10
CA ARG A 51 -1.32 -11.27 -3.80
C ARG A 51 -0.42 -11.77 -4.92
N ARG A 52 -0.72 -11.46 -6.18
CA ARG A 52 0.13 -11.80 -7.32
C ARG A 52 1.42 -10.98 -7.31
N LEU A 53 1.37 -9.70 -6.95
CA LEU A 53 2.57 -8.87 -6.78
C LEU A 53 3.45 -9.38 -5.64
N LEU A 54 2.87 -9.69 -4.48
CA LEU A 54 3.60 -10.30 -3.37
C LEU A 54 4.20 -11.65 -3.74
N ARG A 55 3.49 -12.46 -4.53
CA ARG A 55 4.05 -13.73 -5.03
C ARG A 55 5.25 -13.50 -5.95
N ARG A 56 5.28 -12.42 -6.74
CA ARG A 56 6.45 -12.08 -7.57
C ARG A 56 7.67 -11.74 -6.71
N ILE A 57 7.48 -11.18 -5.52
CA ILE A 57 8.57 -10.96 -4.56
C ILE A 57 9.17 -12.30 -4.12
N GLU A 58 8.33 -13.31 -3.85
CA GLU A 58 8.79 -14.66 -3.48
C GLU A 58 9.46 -15.43 -4.63
N ASP A 59 8.97 -15.26 -5.86
CA ASP A 59 9.47 -15.97 -7.04
C ASP A 59 10.80 -15.37 -7.57
N ASP A 60 11.11 -14.10 -7.26
CA ASP A 60 12.34 -13.41 -7.66
C ASP A 60 13.35 -13.38 -6.51
N GLN A 61 14.49 -14.07 -6.69
CA GLN A 61 15.51 -14.19 -5.65
C GLN A 61 16.02 -12.83 -5.13
N VAL A 62 16.11 -11.80 -5.97
CA VAL A 62 16.59 -10.48 -5.55
C VAL A 62 15.57 -9.80 -4.64
N LEU A 63 14.29 -9.83 -5.05
CA LEU A 63 13.19 -9.26 -4.25
C LEU A 63 12.99 -10.02 -2.95
N LYS A 64 13.10 -11.35 -2.99
CA LYS A 64 13.02 -12.19 -1.80
C LYS A 64 14.11 -11.85 -0.80
N MET A 65 15.36 -11.79 -1.24
CA MET A 65 16.48 -11.41 -0.36
C MET A 65 16.33 -9.99 0.17
N ALA A 66 15.87 -9.04 -0.64
CA ALA A 66 15.57 -7.68 -0.19
C ALA A 66 14.48 -7.66 0.90
N SER A 67 13.39 -8.40 0.70
CA SER A 67 12.31 -8.52 1.68
C SER A 67 12.78 -9.17 2.98
N GLU A 68 13.56 -10.25 2.90
CA GLU A 68 14.13 -10.92 4.08
C GLU A 68 15.11 -10.02 4.83
N THR A 69 15.96 -9.27 4.10
CA THR A 69 16.94 -8.35 4.68
C THR A 69 16.25 -7.19 5.39
N MET A 70 15.26 -6.56 4.74
CA MET A 70 14.52 -5.45 5.33
C MET A 70 13.71 -5.91 6.56
N ARG A 71 13.07 -7.09 6.49
CA ARG A 71 12.38 -7.68 7.63
C ARG A 71 13.33 -7.97 8.78
N SER A 72 14.53 -8.49 8.49
CA SER A 72 15.56 -8.72 9.49
C SER A 72 16.02 -7.41 10.14
N ALA A 73 16.18 -6.33 9.36
CA ALA A 73 16.55 -5.02 9.89
C ALA A 73 15.49 -4.47 10.84
N VAL A 74 14.20 -4.55 10.47
CA VAL A 74 13.10 -4.13 11.34
C VAL A 74 13.03 -5.00 12.61
N LEU A 75 13.26 -6.31 12.50
CA LEU A 75 13.33 -7.18 13.68
C LEU A 75 14.51 -6.82 14.60
N GLN A 76 15.64 -6.39 14.06
CA GLN A 76 16.78 -5.92 14.86
C GLN A 76 16.42 -4.62 15.59
N PHE A 77 15.83 -3.65 14.89
CA PHE A 77 15.27 -2.44 15.50
C PHE A 77 14.27 -2.79 16.62
N GLU A 78 13.31 -3.69 16.38
CA GLU A 78 12.35 -4.12 17.40
C GLU A 78 13.02 -4.79 18.62
N ASN A 79 14.10 -5.52 18.40
CA ASN A 79 14.86 -6.16 19.47
C ASN A 79 15.76 -5.17 20.23
N SER A 80 16.17 -4.07 19.61
CA SER A 80 17.01 -3.02 20.22
C SER A 80 16.35 -2.35 21.43
N PHE A 81 15.02 -2.45 21.56
CA PHE A 81 14.28 -1.98 22.75
C PHE A 81 14.50 -2.85 24.00
N ARG A 82 15.16 -4.00 23.86
CA ARG A 82 15.41 -4.94 24.95
C ARG A 82 16.88 -4.98 25.27
N GLU A 83 17.19 -4.79 26.54
CA GLU A 83 18.54 -4.97 27.06
C GLU A 83 19.06 -6.37 26.70
N PRO A 84 20.19 -6.46 25.98
CA PRO A 84 20.84 -7.74 25.68
C PRO A 84 21.23 -8.47 26.95
N HIS A 85 21.16 -9.80 26.96
CA HIS A 85 21.54 -10.61 28.13
C HIS A 85 23.01 -10.44 28.56
N ASN A 86 23.85 -9.90 27.67
CA ASN A 86 25.26 -9.64 27.86
C ASN A 86 25.59 -8.14 28.02
N TYR A 87 24.59 -7.28 28.26
CA TYR A 87 24.84 -5.89 28.59
C TYR A 87 25.50 -5.80 29.97
N GLU A 88 26.74 -5.31 30.01
CA GLU A 88 27.48 -5.08 31.25
C GLU A 88 27.41 -3.59 31.59
N ASN A 89 26.72 -3.27 32.68
CA ASN A 89 26.59 -1.89 33.15
C ASN A 89 27.84 -1.45 33.95
N ASP A 90 29.02 -1.63 33.36
CA ASP A 90 30.30 -1.33 34.00
C ASP A 90 30.51 0.18 34.20
N GLU A 91 29.86 1.00 33.38
CA GLU A 91 29.93 2.47 33.41
C GLU A 91 28.79 3.12 34.19
N GLY A 92 27.83 2.35 34.71
CA GLY A 92 26.67 2.87 35.44
C GLY A 92 25.60 3.53 34.54
N VAL A 93 25.64 3.31 33.23
CA VAL A 93 24.69 3.82 32.23
C VAL A 93 23.56 2.81 32.02
N GLU A 94 22.31 3.26 32.15
CA GLU A 94 21.14 2.43 31.80
C GLU A 94 21.12 2.17 30.29
N TYR A 95 20.77 0.95 29.87
CA TYR A 95 20.73 0.57 28.45
C TYR A 95 19.87 1.53 27.61
N THR A 96 18.76 2.02 28.16
CA THR A 96 17.86 3.00 27.52
C THR A 96 18.51 4.35 27.22
N ALA A 97 19.66 4.65 27.81
CA ALA A 97 20.45 5.85 27.56
C ALA A 97 21.62 5.61 26.59
N THR A 98 21.79 4.38 26.10
CA THR A 98 22.78 4.03 25.08
C THR A 98 22.23 4.25 23.68
N ASP A 99 23.12 4.36 22.70
CA ASP A 99 22.80 4.41 21.27
C ASP A 99 22.31 3.07 20.71
N ASP A 100 22.59 1.96 21.40
CA ASP A 100 22.06 0.63 21.06
C ASP A 100 20.55 0.50 21.36
N PHE A 101 19.99 1.36 22.23
CA PHE A 101 18.57 1.35 22.54
C PHE A 101 17.75 2.06 21.47
N ALA A 102 16.73 1.37 20.97
CA ALA A 102 15.84 1.86 19.91
C ALA A 102 16.59 2.27 18.63
N ASP A 103 17.69 1.56 18.32
CA ASP A 103 18.56 1.81 17.17
C ASP A 103 17.85 1.56 15.83
N PHE A 104 17.50 2.65 15.14
CA PHE A 104 16.88 2.62 13.82
C PHE A 104 17.91 2.62 12.66
N THR A 105 19.21 2.80 12.95
CA THR A 105 20.25 2.97 11.92
C THR A 105 20.36 1.76 10.98
N THR A 106 20.11 0.56 11.51
CA THR A 106 20.11 -0.68 10.71
C THR A 106 18.98 -0.70 9.67
N VAL A 107 17.81 -0.17 10.02
CA VAL A 107 16.65 -0.07 9.12
C VAL A 107 16.93 0.99 8.07
N ASP A 108 17.37 2.17 8.49
CA ASP A 108 17.67 3.31 7.63
C ASP A 108 18.76 2.95 6.59
N GLY A 109 19.90 2.44 7.04
CA GLY A 109 20.96 1.99 6.15
C GLY A 109 20.59 0.79 5.28
N CYS A 110 19.57 0.01 5.65
CA CYS A 110 19.02 -1.02 4.77
C CYS A 110 18.09 -0.44 3.70
N ALA A 111 17.25 0.52 4.07
CA ALA A 111 16.37 1.23 3.15
C ALA A 111 17.20 1.93 2.06
N ASP A 112 18.22 2.70 2.44
CA ASP A 112 19.11 3.41 1.51
C ASP A 112 19.73 2.48 0.47
N ARG A 113 20.32 1.36 0.90
CA ARG A 113 20.93 0.38 -0.04
C ARG A 113 19.92 -0.21 -1.03
N LEU A 114 18.68 -0.41 -0.60
CA LEU A 114 17.63 -0.94 -1.46
C LEU A 114 17.09 0.13 -2.41
N LEU A 115 17.05 1.39 -1.99
CA LEU A 115 16.73 2.53 -2.84
C LEU A 115 17.83 2.76 -3.89
N ASP A 116 19.10 2.69 -3.51
CA ASP A 116 20.22 2.71 -4.47
C ASP A 116 20.07 1.61 -5.53
N THR A 117 19.76 0.39 -5.08
CA THR A 117 19.52 -0.75 -5.98
C THR A 117 18.34 -0.48 -6.90
N MET A 118 17.25 0.11 -6.39
CA MET A 118 16.09 0.51 -7.19
C MET A 118 16.48 1.53 -8.26
N HIS A 119 17.20 2.59 -7.90
CA HIS A 119 17.65 3.61 -8.84
C HIS A 119 18.52 3.00 -9.94
N GLU A 120 19.48 2.13 -9.60
CA GLU A 120 20.29 1.40 -10.59
C GLU A 120 19.43 0.58 -11.57
N GLN A 121 18.37 -0.09 -11.09
CA GLN A 121 17.47 -0.87 -11.97
C GLN A 121 16.65 0.06 -12.90
N LEU A 122 16.19 1.21 -12.38
CA LEU A 122 15.43 2.21 -13.15
C LEU A 122 16.28 2.89 -14.21
N GLU A 123 17.52 3.28 -13.88
CA GLU A 123 18.44 3.94 -14.81
C GLU A 123 18.78 3.06 -16.02
N VAL A 124 19.01 1.77 -15.79
CA VAL A 124 19.36 0.83 -16.86
C VAL A 124 18.10 0.34 -17.60
N GLN A 125 16.89 0.77 -17.18
CA GLN A 125 15.59 0.27 -17.65
C GLN A 125 15.50 -1.26 -17.67
N ARG A 126 16.31 -1.91 -16.83
CA ARG A 126 16.36 -3.35 -16.71
C ARG A 126 15.47 -3.71 -15.53
N ASN A 127 14.26 -4.13 -15.85
CA ASN A 127 13.31 -4.69 -14.89
C ASN A 127 12.66 -3.67 -13.95
N THR A 128 11.99 -2.69 -14.55
CA THR A 128 11.17 -1.67 -13.90
C THR A 128 10.20 -2.23 -12.85
N ASP A 129 9.54 -3.36 -13.13
CA ASP A 129 8.66 -4.03 -12.16
C ASP A 129 9.40 -4.43 -10.87
N ARG A 130 10.64 -4.91 -10.98
CA ARG A 130 11.48 -5.26 -9.83
C ARG A 130 11.84 -4.00 -9.03
N ALA A 131 12.23 -2.93 -9.72
CA ALA A 131 12.59 -1.68 -9.07
C ALA A 131 11.45 -1.12 -8.22
N VAL A 132 10.24 -1.06 -8.79
CA VAL A 132 9.07 -0.58 -8.04
C VAL A 132 8.71 -1.54 -6.89
N LEU A 133 8.87 -2.85 -7.06
CA LEU A 133 8.67 -3.81 -5.97
C LEU A 133 9.68 -3.67 -4.84
N LEU A 134 10.92 -3.23 -5.10
CA LEU A 134 11.87 -2.87 -4.04
C LEU A 134 11.35 -1.68 -3.22
N LEU A 135 10.84 -0.64 -3.86
CA LEU A 135 10.24 0.51 -3.17
C LEU A 135 9.03 0.09 -2.32
N VAL A 136 8.18 -0.80 -2.84
CA VAL A 136 7.06 -1.38 -2.08
C VAL A 136 7.55 -2.12 -0.84
N ILE A 137 8.59 -2.95 -0.96
CA ILE A 137 9.17 -3.69 0.18
C ILE A 137 9.61 -2.72 1.27
N VAL A 138 10.40 -1.70 0.91
CA VAL A 138 10.91 -0.72 1.89
C VAL A 138 9.75 0.06 2.52
N THR A 139 8.79 0.51 1.71
CA THR A 139 7.61 1.25 2.19
C THR A 139 6.77 0.45 3.19
N VAL A 140 6.50 -0.83 2.90
CA VAL A 140 5.71 -1.68 3.79
C VAL A 140 6.45 -1.96 5.10
N GLU A 141 7.76 -2.20 5.04
CA GLU A 141 8.55 -2.56 6.23
C GLU A 141 8.82 -1.34 7.13
N VAL A 142 9.11 -0.15 6.56
CA VAL A 142 9.19 1.11 7.34
C VAL A 142 7.81 1.47 7.91
N GLY A 143 6.74 1.29 7.13
CA GLY A 143 5.37 1.47 7.63
C GLY A 143 5.06 0.59 8.84
N ARG A 144 5.52 -0.67 8.83
CA ARG A 144 5.38 -1.57 9.98
C ARG A 144 6.17 -1.07 11.20
N ALA A 145 7.40 -0.60 11.00
CA ALA A 145 8.19 -0.04 12.09
C ALA A 145 7.50 1.19 12.72
N LEU A 146 6.93 2.06 11.89
CA LEU A 146 6.17 3.22 12.35
C LEU A 146 4.88 2.83 13.08
N GLU A 147 4.12 1.88 12.54
CA GLU A 147 2.90 1.36 13.19
C GLU A 147 3.22 0.79 14.58
N ASN A 148 4.31 0.02 14.70
CA ASN A 148 4.76 -0.52 15.98
C ASN A 148 5.15 0.60 16.96
N ALA A 149 5.92 1.59 16.51
CA ALA A 149 6.32 2.74 17.32
C ALA A 149 5.11 3.57 17.81
N LEU A 150 4.07 3.70 16.98
CA LEU A 150 2.85 4.46 17.28
C LEU A 150 1.76 3.66 18.00
N SER A 151 1.91 2.33 18.11
CA SER A 151 0.89 1.42 18.66
C SER A 151 0.52 1.69 20.11
N GLY A 152 1.35 2.45 20.85
CA GLY A 152 1.20 2.68 22.29
C GLY A 152 1.60 1.47 23.14
N ASP A 153 2.19 0.44 22.54
CA ASP A 153 2.78 -0.68 23.26
C ASP A 153 4.00 -0.22 24.06
N ALA A 154 4.02 -0.53 25.36
CA ALA A 154 5.12 -0.16 26.26
C ALA A 154 6.48 -0.75 25.83
N ARG A 155 6.47 -1.81 25.00
CA ARG A 155 7.70 -2.39 24.42
C ARG A 155 8.45 -1.44 23.50
N PHE A 156 7.75 -0.48 22.89
CA PHE A 156 8.33 0.53 21.99
C PHE A 156 8.37 1.91 22.64
N ALA A 157 8.30 1.98 23.97
CA ALA A 157 8.45 3.25 24.69
C ALA A 157 9.83 3.85 24.41
N GLY A 158 9.85 5.12 24.00
CA GLY A 158 11.09 5.80 23.59
C GLY A 158 11.51 5.55 22.13
N ALA A 159 10.63 4.98 21.30
CA ALA A 159 10.92 4.81 19.87
C ALA A 159 11.26 6.14 19.19
N PRO A 160 12.23 6.16 18.26
CA PRO A 160 12.65 7.36 17.53
C PRO A 160 11.66 7.69 16.41
N VAL A 161 10.41 8.03 16.77
CA VAL A 161 9.32 8.27 15.80
C VAL A 161 9.74 9.29 14.73
N GLY A 162 10.47 10.35 15.12
CA GLY A 162 10.96 11.35 14.17
C GLY A 162 11.85 10.77 13.08
N GLU A 163 12.80 9.90 13.41
CA GLU A 163 13.70 9.26 12.42
C GLU A 163 12.93 8.31 11.49
N ILE A 164 11.97 7.57 12.04
CA ILE A 164 11.11 6.69 11.25
C ILE A 164 10.23 7.51 10.28
N GLU A 165 9.72 8.67 10.74
CA GLU A 165 8.96 9.60 9.91
C GLU A 165 9.83 10.27 8.84
N ASP A 166 11.06 10.65 9.14
CA ASP A 166 12.01 11.20 8.17
C ASP A 166 12.33 10.18 7.06
N CYS A 167 12.50 8.91 7.44
CA CYS A 167 12.64 7.80 6.50
C CYS A 167 11.37 7.61 5.65
N ARG A 168 10.18 7.64 6.28
CA ARG A 168 8.88 7.60 5.57
C ARG A 168 8.75 8.74 4.56
N ASP A 169 9.10 9.96 4.93
CA ASP A 169 8.96 11.15 4.10
C ASP A 169 9.96 11.14 2.92
N SER A 170 11.13 10.53 3.13
CA SER A 170 12.07 10.22 2.04
C SER A 170 11.43 9.24 1.04
N LEU A 171 10.77 8.18 1.51
CA LEU A 171 10.03 7.25 0.64
C LEU A 171 8.86 7.90 -0.09
N VAL A 172 8.14 8.83 0.56
CA VAL A 172 7.09 9.64 -0.09
C VAL A 172 7.69 10.43 -1.24
N THR A 173 8.86 11.03 -1.02
CA THR A 173 9.59 11.77 -2.07
C THR A 173 9.95 10.86 -3.24
N GLU A 174 10.41 9.63 -2.99
CA GLU A 174 10.70 8.64 -4.04
C GLU A 174 9.46 8.28 -4.87
N TRP A 175 8.32 8.01 -4.20
CA TRP A 175 7.05 7.76 -4.89
C TRP A 175 6.58 8.98 -5.72
N GLN A 176 6.75 10.18 -5.16
CA GLN A 176 6.40 11.41 -5.86
C GLN A 176 7.29 11.67 -7.07
N GLN A 177 8.59 11.37 -6.98
CA GLN A 177 9.50 11.46 -8.12
C GLN A 177 9.14 10.45 -9.20
N LEU A 178 8.72 9.25 -8.80
CA LEU A 178 8.31 8.19 -9.71
C LEU A 178 7.03 8.53 -10.50
N PHE A 179 6.09 9.26 -9.88
CA PHE A 179 4.78 9.57 -10.48
C PHE A 179 4.62 10.99 -11.02
N PHE A 180 5.27 11.99 -10.41
CA PHE A 180 4.90 13.41 -10.59
C PHE A 180 6.05 14.35 -10.96
N ALA A 181 7.33 13.96 -10.86
CA ALA A 181 8.45 14.86 -11.19
C ALA A 181 8.32 15.48 -12.60
N GLU A 182 8.56 16.79 -12.73
CA GLU A 182 8.40 17.54 -13.98
C GLU A 182 9.29 16.98 -15.11
N GLY A 183 8.66 16.80 -16.26
CA GLY A 183 9.01 15.79 -17.26
C GLY A 183 7.79 14.90 -17.58
N SER A 184 6.88 14.77 -16.62
CA SER A 184 5.65 13.97 -16.63
C SER A 184 4.51 14.54 -17.50
N GLY A 185 4.86 15.16 -18.63
CA GLY A 185 4.17 14.89 -19.90
C GLY A 185 4.68 13.55 -20.44
N PRO A 186 4.56 13.20 -21.74
CA PRO A 186 5.00 11.89 -22.22
C PRO A 186 6.50 11.55 -22.03
N LEU A 187 7.33 12.36 -21.35
CA LEU A 187 8.80 12.22 -21.26
C LEU A 187 9.43 12.84 -19.99
N GLY A 188 9.33 12.22 -18.82
CA GLY A 188 10.21 12.49 -17.68
C GLY A 188 9.59 12.24 -16.30
N SER A 189 10.28 11.70 -15.31
CA SER A 189 11.55 10.97 -15.31
C SER A 189 11.50 9.76 -16.26
N GLY A 190 12.56 9.52 -17.04
CA GLY A 190 12.64 8.36 -17.96
C GLY A 190 12.65 6.98 -17.26
N ALA A 191 12.30 6.92 -15.98
CA ALA A 191 12.32 5.73 -15.13
C ALA A 191 11.15 4.77 -15.44
N LEU A 192 9.93 5.30 -15.65
CA LEU A 192 8.74 4.51 -16.00
C LEU A 192 8.15 4.93 -17.35
N SER A 193 7.61 3.97 -18.10
CA SER A 193 6.70 4.30 -19.20
C SER A 193 5.40 4.87 -18.63
N LEU A 194 4.66 5.68 -19.41
CA LEU A 194 3.36 6.21 -18.98
C LEU A 194 2.38 5.10 -18.57
N VAL A 195 2.41 3.97 -19.27
CA VAL A 195 1.57 2.80 -18.98
C VAL A 195 1.95 2.20 -17.63
N ASP A 196 3.25 2.04 -17.35
CA ASP A 196 3.72 1.50 -16.09
C ASP A 196 3.48 2.46 -14.93
N ALA A 197 3.71 3.76 -15.12
CA ALA A 197 3.42 4.79 -14.13
C ALA A 197 1.93 4.81 -13.75
N THR A 198 1.03 4.76 -14.74
CA THR A 198 -0.42 4.71 -14.50
C THR A 198 -0.82 3.43 -13.75
N ARG A 199 -0.27 2.28 -14.16
CA ARG A 199 -0.52 1.00 -13.50
C ARG A 199 -0.05 1.02 -12.05
N TRP A 200 1.20 1.43 -11.81
CA TRP A 200 1.78 1.45 -10.47
C TRP A 200 1.14 2.50 -9.57
N HIS A 201 0.77 3.67 -10.09
CA HIS A 201 -0.01 4.66 -9.34
C HIS A 201 -1.35 4.08 -8.88
N SER A 202 -2.07 3.38 -9.76
CA SER A 202 -3.31 2.69 -9.38
C SER A 202 -3.11 1.65 -8.27
N VAL A 203 -2.01 0.88 -8.32
CA VAL A 203 -1.67 -0.10 -7.27
C VAL A 203 -1.38 0.61 -5.95
N VAL A 204 -0.55 1.66 -5.97
CA VAL A 204 -0.17 2.43 -4.78
C VAL A 204 -1.37 3.12 -4.16
N SER A 205 -2.19 3.83 -4.94
CA SER A 205 -3.44 4.44 -4.45
C SER A 205 -4.37 3.44 -3.78
N THR A 206 -4.42 2.20 -4.31
CA THR A 206 -5.35 1.20 -3.78
C THR A 206 -4.83 0.50 -2.53
N HIS A 207 -3.51 0.33 -2.39
CA HIS A 207 -2.92 -0.51 -1.33
C HIS A 207 -2.13 0.25 -0.28
N LEU A 208 -1.45 1.34 -0.66
CA LEU A 208 -0.65 2.17 0.24
C LEU A 208 -1.39 3.46 0.58
N GLY A 209 -2.07 4.06 -0.41
CA GLY A 209 -2.82 5.31 -0.26
C GLY A 209 -1.92 6.51 0.08
N ALA A 210 -2.55 7.55 0.62
CA ALA A 210 -1.83 8.74 1.08
C ALA A 210 -0.90 8.40 2.26
N PRO A 211 0.30 9.02 2.34
CA PRO A 211 0.82 10.09 1.48
C PRO A 211 1.49 9.62 0.16
N PHE A 212 1.64 8.32 -0.07
CA PHE A 212 2.48 7.77 -1.15
C PHE A 212 1.89 7.95 -2.57
N ASP A 213 0.57 8.10 -2.68
CA ASP A 213 -0.10 8.30 -3.96
C ASP A 213 -0.38 9.78 -4.31
N SER A 214 0.03 10.68 -3.42
CA SER A 214 -0.33 12.09 -3.44
C SER A 214 0.76 12.93 -4.09
N ALA A 215 0.37 13.95 -4.85
CA ALA A 215 1.30 14.90 -5.46
C ALA A 215 2.07 15.70 -4.40
N PRO A 216 3.27 16.21 -4.71
CA PRO A 216 4.03 17.06 -3.80
C PRO A 216 3.18 18.25 -3.34
N THR A 217 3.09 18.47 -2.04
CA THR A 217 2.49 19.69 -1.49
C THR A 217 3.44 20.86 -1.74
N ALA A 218 2.96 21.85 -2.50
CA ALA A 218 3.67 23.09 -2.82
C ALA A 218 3.86 24.01 -1.60
#